data_AF-A0A814AXJ1-F1
#
_entry.id   AF-A0A814AXJ1-F1
#
_cell.length_a   1.000
_cell.length_b   1.000
_cell.length_c   1.000
_cell.angle_alpha   90.00
_cell.angle_beta   90.00
_cell.angle_gamma   90.00
#
_symmetry.space_group_name_H-M   'P 1'
#
loop_
_entity.id
_entity.type
_entity.pdbx_description
1 polymer ?
#
loop_
_entity_poly.entity_id
_entity_poly.type
_entity_poly.pdbx_seq_one_letter_code
_entity_poly.pdbx_strand_id
1 'polypeptide(L)'
;MRYSFKFSSNEHPNKCYDECFQRGYQYAATRKLNFLENLCLCDDRYDTYHHYTKTPSSCNCQCGDSLITYCGCEHFNRVVKVIKRFINTELVGYSLGCFKMKKAFSLDNNTLKMNQDNCSQFCFINSGKNFSAVNLEGGCFCNDLIFQSKKISNSFCDKNYESNNRIAKITQILTRTLKIEFEKKVFVNKSFDCALSLSTDIEFFEIFIDFNFKKYQLILNGSKELETVFNFKYTVEGTYNINVLLSKHKMNVQTVIYVYGENMLNFYPKDQKSKENNF
;
A
#
# COMPACT_ATOMS: atom_id res chain seq x y z
N MET A 1 3.22 12.56 23.75
CA MET A 1 3.14 11.34 24.60
C MET A 1 3.15 10.13 23.67
N ARG A 2 4.05 9.16 23.82
CA ARG A 2 4.13 7.98 22.94
C ARG A 2 3.11 6.92 23.39
N TYR A 3 2.39 6.33 22.45
CA TYR A 3 1.54 5.16 22.70
C TYR A 3 2.15 3.92 22.05
N SER A 4 1.98 2.76 22.68
CA SER A 4 2.52 1.49 22.16
C SER A 4 1.66 0.32 22.56
N PHE A 5 1.56 -0.68 21.69
CA PHE A 5 0.91 -1.95 21.99
C PHE A 5 1.53 -3.08 21.16
N LYS A 6 1.30 -4.32 21.58
CA LYS A 6 1.74 -5.51 20.85
C LYS A 6 0.58 -6.11 20.05
N PHE A 7 0.91 -6.70 18.91
CA PHE A 7 -0.03 -7.46 18.07
C PHE A 7 0.63 -8.74 17.56
N SER A 8 -0.16 -9.74 17.18
CA SER A 8 0.35 -11.03 16.75
C SER A 8 1.14 -10.91 15.43
N SER A 9 2.14 -11.77 15.24
CA SER A 9 2.89 -11.88 13.98
C SER A 9 2.00 -12.11 12.77
N ASN A 10 0.85 -12.77 12.97
CA ASN A 10 -0.07 -13.18 11.90
C ASN A 10 -1.10 -12.09 11.58
N GLU A 11 -1.15 -11.02 12.37
CA GLU A 11 -2.04 -9.89 12.13
C GLU A 11 -1.38 -8.87 11.19
N HIS A 12 -2.19 -8.30 10.29
CA HIS A 12 -1.70 -7.32 9.31
C HIS A 12 -1.25 -6.01 10.01
N PRO A 13 -0.14 -5.37 9.59
CA PRO A 13 0.35 -4.13 10.19
C PRO A 13 -0.65 -2.97 10.15
N ASN A 14 -1.68 -3.04 9.29
CA ASN A 14 -2.76 -2.04 9.27
C ASN A 14 -3.45 -1.88 10.63
N LYS A 15 -3.50 -2.93 11.45
CA LYS A 15 -3.99 -2.83 12.83
C LYS A 15 -3.23 -1.77 13.63
N CYS A 16 -1.92 -1.70 13.47
CA CYS A 16 -1.09 -0.65 14.08
C CYS A 16 -1.44 0.74 13.56
N TYR A 17 -1.58 0.87 12.25
CA TYR A 17 -1.83 2.14 11.58
C TYR A 17 -3.19 2.72 11.96
N ASP A 18 -4.22 1.86 11.99
CA ASP A 18 -5.58 2.24 12.36
C ASP A 18 -5.67 2.68 13.83
N GLU A 19 -5.03 1.95 14.75
CA GLU A 19 -5.02 2.29 16.18
C GLU A 19 -4.28 3.61 16.45
N CYS A 20 -3.09 3.81 15.86
CA CYS A 20 -2.35 5.06 15.99
C CYS A 20 -3.17 6.25 15.49
N PHE A 21 -3.83 6.06 14.35
CA PHE A 21 -4.70 7.09 13.78
C PHE A 21 -5.90 7.40 14.69
N GLN A 22 -6.60 6.38 15.20
CA GLN A 22 -7.76 6.57 16.09
C GLN A 22 -7.41 7.42 17.31
N ARG A 23 -6.20 7.22 17.84
CA ARG A 23 -5.64 7.96 18.97
C ARG A 23 -5.09 9.35 18.64
N GLY A 24 -5.15 9.76 17.36
CA GLY A 24 -4.78 11.09 16.91
C GLY A 24 -3.29 11.29 16.62
N TYR A 25 -2.52 10.21 16.48
CA TYR A 25 -1.10 10.30 16.13
C TYR A 25 -0.88 10.49 14.62
N GLN A 26 0.18 11.20 14.24
CA GLN A 26 0.56 11.43 12.83
C GLN A 26 1.40 10.30 12.21
N TYR A 27 2.08 9.50 13.04
CA TYR A 27 2.93 8.41 12.58
C TYR A 27 2.67 7.13 13.36
N ALA A 28 2.86 6.01 12.66
CA ALA A 28 2.84 4.68 13.22
C ALA A 28 4.13 3.96 12.84
N ALA A 29 4.67 3.16 13.74
CA ALA A 29 5.85 2.37 13.49
C ALA A 29 5.63 0.93 13.95
N THR A 30 6.03 0.00 13.10
CA THR A 30 6.00 -1.43 13.40
C THR A 30 7.41 -1.97 13.59
N ARG A 31 7.57 -2.88 14.54
CA ARG A 31 8.81 -3.58 14.80
C ARG A 31 8.54 -5.03 15.14
N LYS A 32 9.13 -5.97 14.40
CA LYS A 32 9.11 -7.38 14.80
C LYS A 32 9.89 -7.56 16.10
N LEU A 33 9.28 -8.13 17.14
CA LEU A 33 9.98 -8.40 18.40
C LEU A 33 10.59 -9.79 18.40
N ASN A 34 9.85 -10.76 17.87
CA ASN A 34 10.24 -12.15 17.75
C ASN A 34 9.40 -12.81 16.64
N PHE A 35 9.39 -14.13 16.56
CA PHE A 35 8.60 -14.86 15.55
C PHE A 35 7.08 -14.76 15.74
N LEU A 36 6.59 -14.41 16.93
CA LEU A 36 5.18 -14.47 17.32
C LEU A 36 4.54 -13.10 17.56
N GLU A 37 5.34 -12.06 17.78
CA GLU A 37 4.87 -10.73 18.18
C GLU A 37 5.51 -9.61 17.37
N ASN A 38 4.67 -8.62 17.07
CA ASN A 38 5.06 -7.32 16.56
C ASN A 38 4.74 -6.25 17.62
N LEU A 39 5.56 -5.21 17.65
CA LEU A 39 5.33 -3.98 18.42
C LEU A 39 4.81 -2.90 17.48
N CYS A 40 3.75 -2.23 17.91
CA CYS A 40 3.26 -0.99 17.34
C CYS A 40 3.64 0.20 18.23
N LEU A 41 4.11 1.28 17.62
CA LEU A 41 4.47 2.53 18.26
C LEU A 41 3.79 3.69 17.53
N CYS A 42 3.12 4.57 18.27
CA CYS A 42 2.47 5.77 17.76
C CYS A 42 3.14 7.01 18.35
N ASP A 43 3.58 7.93 17.49
CA ASP A 43 4.19 9.20 17.88
C ASP A 43 3.89 10.25 16.81
N ASP A 44 3.96 11.53 17.16
CA ASP A 44 3.77 12.64 16.22
C ASP A 44 5.08 13.15 15.63
N ARG A 45 6.21 12.66 16.15
CA ARG A 45 7.53 13.26 15.95
C ARG A 45 8.48 12.43 15.10
N TYR A 46 7.99 11.39 14.42
CA TYR A 46 8.86 10.47 13.70
C TYR A 46 9.68 11.13 12.58
N ASP A 47 9.15 12.18 11.96
CA ASP A 47 9.83 13.04 10.97
C ASP A 47 10.93 13.93 11.55
N THR A 48 10.90 14.22 12.85
CA THR A 48 11.91 15.04 13.53
C THR A 48 13.12 14.25 14.02
N TYR A 49 13.05 12.91 14.06
CA TYR A 49 14.21 12.08 14.41
C TYR A 49 15.11 11.90 13.19
N HIS A 50 16.01 12.86 12.96
CA HIS A 50 17.04 12.80 11.89
C HIS A 50 18.13 11.74 12.12
N HIS A 51 18.10 11.03 13.23
CA HIS A 51 19.11 10.05 13.57
C HIS A 51 18.65 8.65 13.14
N TYR A 52 19.31 8.09 12.12
CA TYR A 52 19.25 6.69 11.67
C TYR A 52 18.13 6.30 10.70
N THR A 53 17.97 7.03 9.59
CA THR A 53 17.37 6.45 8.38
C THR A 53 18.33 5.41 7.78
N LYS A 54 18.11 4.14 8.09
CA LYS A 54 18.80 3.04 7.41
C LYS A 54 18.19 2.81 6.01
N THR A 55 18.92 2.11 5.15
CA THR A 55 18.40 1.68 3.84
C THR A 55 17.06 0.95 4.01
N PRO A 56 16.10 1.12 3.07
CA PRO A 56 14.79 0.47 3.14
C PRO A 56 14.86 -1.05 3.39
N SER A 57 15.90 -1.70 2.85
CA SER A 57 16.16 -3.14 3.03
C SER A 57 16.36 -3.56 4.49
N SER A 58 16.88 -2.68 5.35
CA SER A 58 17.11 -2.96 6.77
C SER A 58 15.81 -3.10 7.58
N CYS A 59 14.67 -2.66 7.01
CA CYS A 59 13.34 -2.70 7.64
C CYS A 59 12.37 -3.68 6.96
N ASN A 60 12.85 -4.49 6.00
CA ASN A 60 12.02 -5.39 5.18
C ASN A 60 11.93 -6.80 5.76
N CYS A 61 11.72 -6.93 7.09
CA CYS A 61 11.36 -8.22 7.67
C CYS A 61 9.88 -8.51 7.46
N GLN A 62 9.57 -9.72 6.97
CA GLN A 62 8.22 -10.17 6.70
C GLN A 62 7.36 -10.23 7.97
N CYS A 63 6.11 -9.84 7.79
CA CYS A 63 5.06 -9.89 8.79
C CYS A 63 4.23 -11.16 8.62
N GLY A 64 4.33 -12.08 9.58
CA GLY A 64 3.66 -13.37 9.54
C GLY A 64 4.06 -14.18 8.31
N ASP A 65 3.08 -14.86 7.72
CA ASP A 65 3.27 -15.73 6.55
C ASP A 65 3.16 -14.99 5.21
N SER A 66 2.90 -13.68 5.22
CA SER A 66 2.79 -12.89 3.99
C SER A 66 4.16 -12.60 3.39
N LEU A 67 4.37 -13.03 2.15
CA LEU A 67 5.62 -12.79 1.41
C LEU A 67 5.83 -11.31 1.03
N ILE A 68 4.78 -10.49 1.12
CA ILE A 68 4.76 -9.11 0.61
C ILE A 68 4.45 -8.06 1.67
N THR A 69 4.15 -8.48 2.90
CA THR A 69 3.85 -7.58 4.02
C THR A 69 5.06 -7.48 4.94
N TYR A 70 5.47 -6.27 5.30
CA TYR A 70 6.68 -6.03 6.11
C TYR A 70 6.36 -5.24 7.38
N CYS A 71 6.96 -5.62 8.51
CA CYS A 71 6.64 -5.10 9.86
C CYS A 71 7.86 -4.53 10.63
N GLY A 72 8.91 -4.12 9.91
CA GLY A 72 10.18 -3.76 10.55
C GLY A 72 10.90 -4.99 11.11
N CYS A 73 12.17 -4.85 11.45
CA CYS A 73 13.02 -5.92 11.98
C CYS A 73 13.31 -5.69 13.47
N GLU A 74 13.90 -6.68 14.16
CA GLU A 74 14.17 -6.66 15.61
C GLU A 74 14.79 -5.35 16.13
N HIS A 75 15.67 -4.73 15.34
CA HIS A 75 16.35 -3.48 15.70
C HIS A 75 15.92 -2.29 14.84
N PHE A 76 14.97 -2.46 13.93
CA PHE A 76 14.61 -1.46 12.94
C PHE A 76 13.10 -1.30 12.82
N ASN A 77 12.63 -0.10 13.15
CA ASN A 77 11.23 0.26 12.97
C ASN A 77 10.92 0.51 11.50
N ARG A 78 9.84 -0.08 10.99
CA ARG A 78 9.20 0.40 9.75
C ARG A 78 8.21 1.49 10.13
N VAL A 79 8.56 2.73 9.81
CA VAL A 79 7.74 3.92 10.13
C VAL A 79 6.90 4.29 8.91
N VAL A 80 5.63 4.57 9.14
CA VAL A 80 4.72 5.14 8.15
C VAL A 80 4.07 6.39 8.74
N LYS A 81 3.85 7.39 7.89
CA LYS A 81 2.98 8.51 8.25
C LYS A 81 1.54 8.02 8.14
N VAL A 82 0.80 8.03 9.25
CA VAL A 82 -0.64 7.71 9.26
C VAL A 82 -1.42 8.97 8.87
N ILE A 83 -1.30 9.33 7.59
CA ILE A 83 -1.99 10.49 7.04
C ILE A 83 -3.47 10.14 6.84
N LYS A 84 -4.35 11.17 6.81
CA LYS A 84 -5.73 11.17 6.28
C LYS A 84 -5.86 10.71 4.80
N ARG A 85 -4.89 9.96 4.27
CA ARG A 85 -4.73 9.64 2.86
C ARG A 85 -4.83 8.14 2.69
N PHE A 86 -5.79 7.71 1.89
CA PHE A 86 -5.89 6.34 1.44
C PHE A 86 -5.33 6.27 0.04
N ILE A 87 -4.27 5.49 -0.11
CA ILE A 87 -3.63 5.25 -1.39
C ILE A 87 -3.73 3.74 -1.60
N ASN A 88 -4.49 3.33 -2.60
CA ASN A 88 -4.44 1.97 -3.10
C ASN A 88 -3.70 2.00 -4.43
N THR A 89 -2.55 1.33 -4.45
CA THR A 89 -1.76 1.14 -5.65
C THR A 89 -1.95 -0.30 -6.08
N GLU A 90 -2.65 -0.49 -7.19
CA GLU A 90 -2.73 -1.79 -7.85
C GLU A 90 -1.57 -1.91 -8.84
N LEU A 91 -0.88 -3.05 -8.77
CA LEU A 91 0.12 -3.43 -9.76
C LEU A 91 -0.52 -4.37 -10.76
N VAL A 92 -0.50 -3.95 -12.02
CA VAL A 92 -1.08 -4.73 -13.12
C VAL A 92 0.04 -5.26 -13.97
N GLY A 93 0.20 -6.58 -13.97
CA GLY A 93 1.13 -7.25 -14.85
C GLY A 93 0.55 -7.40 -16.26
N TYR A 94 1.11 -6.72 -17.24
CA TYR A 94 0.84 -6.98 -18.66
C TYR A 94 1.91 -7.92 -19.22
N SER A 95 1.54 -9.17 -19.49
CA SER A 95 2.45 -10.16 -20.08
C SER A 95 2.80 -9.76 -21.52
N LEU A 96 4.07 -9.40 -21.74
CA LEU A 96 4.60 -9.09 -23.08
C LEU A 96 4.85 -10.36 -23.91
N GLY A 97 4.87 -11.52 -23.24
CA GLY A 97 5.06 -12.84 -23.83
C GLY A 97 6.40 -13.47 -23.42
N CYS A 98 6.81 -14.47 -24.19
CA CYS A 98 8.05 -15.20 -23.98
C CYS A 98 9.21 -14.58 -24.76
N PHE A 99 10.37 -14.45 -24.11
CA PHE A 99 11.55 -13.83 -24.72
C PHE A 99 12.80 -14.69 -24.52
N LYS A 100 13.64 -14.72 -25.55
CA LYS A 100 15.01 -15.21 -25.47
C LYS A 100 15.97 -14.05 -25.22
N MET A 101 16.65 -14.12 -24.10
CA MET A 101 17.62 -13.14 -23.63
C MET A 101 19.00 -13.40 -24.23
N LYS A 102 19.75 -12.34 -24.52
CA LYS A 102 21.14 -12.47 -25.02
C LYS A 102 22.10 -13.01 -23.95
N LYS A 103 21.91 -12.63 -22.69
CA LYS A 103 22.72 -13.09 -21.55
C LYS A 103 21.87 -14.01 -20.67
N ALA A 104 22.53 -15.03 -20.11
CA ALA A 104 21.95 -15.83 -19.03
C ALA A 104 21.70 -14.92 -17.83
N PHE A 105 20.58 -15.14 -17.14
CA PHE A 105 20.36 -14.45 -15.90
C PHE A 105 21.29 -15.00 -14.80
N SER A 106 21.93 -14.13 -14.01
CA SER A 106 22.56 -14.57 -12.76
C SER A 106 21.44 -14.72 -11.73
N LEU A 107 21.19 -15.95 -11.29
CA LEU A 107 20.28 -16.22 -10.19
C LEU A 107 20.83 -15.52 -8.94
N ASP A 108 20.10 -14.54 -8.42
CA ASP A 108 20.33 -14.08 -7.06
C ASP A 108 19.72 -15.16 -6.15
N ASN A 109 20.50 -15.74 -5.25
CA ASN A 109 20.07 -16.91 -4.45
C ASN A 109 18.79 -16.66 -3.61
N ASN A 110 18.39 -15.40 -3.44
CA ASN A 110 17.18 -14.99 -2.71
C ASN A 110 15.90 -14.92 -3.56
N THR A 111 15.93 -15.20 -4.87
CA THR A 111 14.77 -15.06 -5.79
C THR A 111 14.30 -16.38 -6.41
N LEU A 112 14.73 -17.53 -5.89
CA LEU A 112 14.34 -18.84 -6.40
C LEU A 112 12.85 -19.15 -6.12
N LYS A 113 12.15 -19.63 -7.16
CA LYS A 113 10.73 -20.09 -7.15
C LYS A 113 9.66 -19.00 -7.00
N MET A 114 9.89 -17.80 -7.50
CA MET A 114 8.81 -16.81 -7.62
C MET A 114 7.94 -17.11 -8.85
N ASN A 115 6.61 -17.03 -8.69
CA ASN A 115 5.70 -16.96 -9.83
C ASN A 115 5.71 -15.54 -10.44
N GLN A 116 5.05 -15.36 -11.59
CA GLN A 116 5.06 -14.07 -12.31
C GLN A 116 4.51 -12.91 -11.47
N ASP A 117 3.44 -13.15 -10.71
CA ASP A 117 2.77 -12.11 -9.95
C ASP A 117 3.63 -11.65 -8.77
N ASN A 118 4.20 -12.59 -8.03
CA ASN A 118 5.12 -12.32 -6.93
C ASN A 118 6.39 -11.61 -7.41
N CYS A 119 6.93 -12.02 -8.57
CA CYS A 119 8.08 -11.37 -9.16
C CYS A 119 7.77 -9.92 -9.57
N SER A 120 6.59 -9.69 -10.16
CA SER A 120 6.14 -8.36 -10.57
C SER A 120 5.99 -7.43 -9.36
N GLN A 121 5.37 -7.91 -8.29
CA GLN A 121 5.24 -7.16 -7.04
C GLN A 121 6.61 -6.89 -6.40
N PHE A 122 7.50 -7.90 -6.35
CA PHE A 122 8.86 -7.76 -5.82
C PHE A 122 9.65 -6.68 -6.58
N CYS A 123 9.63 -6.73 -7.91
CA CYS A 123 10.38 -5.80 -8.76
C CYS A 123 9.92 -4.36 -8.61
N PHE A 124 8.62 -4.14 -8.49
CA PHE A 124 8.08 -2.82 -8.26
C PHE A 124 8.40 -2.31 -6.85
N ILE A 125 8.07 -3.09 -5.81
CA ILE A 125 8.15 -2.65 -4.42
C ILE A 125 9.60 -2.46 -3.97
N ASN A 126 10.51 -3.38 -4.34
CA ASN A 126 11.88 -3.37 -3.81
C ASN A 126 12.86 -2.65 -4.72
N SER A 127 12.61 -2.57 -6.02
CA SER A 127 13.55 -2.02 -6.99
C SER A 127 13.00 -0.85 -7.81
N GLY A 128 11.71 -0.51 -7.68
CA GLY A 128 11.05 0.55 -8.45
C GLY A 128 11.03 0.28 -9.97
N LYS A 129 11.16 -0.98 -10.38
CA LYS A 129 11.30 -1.36 -11.79
C LYS A 129 9.94 -1.66 -12.41
N ASN A 130 9.77 -1.24 -13.67
CA ASN A 130 8.52 -1.41 -14.42
C ASN A 130 8.49 -2.67 -15.29
N PHE A 131 9.52 -3.50 -15.27
CA PHE A 131 9.52 -4.79 -15.92
C PHE A 131 9.99 -5.89 -14.97
N SER A 132 9.28 -7.01 -15.00
CA SER A 132 9.67 -8.25 -14.36
C SER A 132 9.88 -9.35 -15.40
N ALA A 133 10.81 -10.26 -15.13
CA ALA A 133 10.99 -11.46 -15.92
C ALA A 133 11.13 -12.67 -15.00
N VAL A 134 10.40 -13.74 -15.32
CA VAL A 134 10.52 -15.03 -14.62
C VAL A 134 11.04 -16.07 -15.60
N ASN A 135 12.17 -16.71 -15.27
CA ASN A 135 12.70 -17.81 -16.07
C ASN A 135 11.99 -19.13 -15.73
N LEU A 136 12.29 -20.20 -16.47
CA LEU A 136 11.69 -21.52 -16.26
C LEU A 136 12.02 -22.14 -14.88
N GLU A 137 13.09 -21.69 -14.22
CA GLU A 137 13.51 -22.15 -12.89
C GLU A 137 12.86 -21.34 -11.75
N GLY A 138 12.00 -20.38 -12.09
CA GLY A 138 11.34 -19.49 -11.13
C GLY A 138 12.23 -18.38 -10.60
N GLY A 139 13.38 -18.13 -11.22
CA GLY A 139 14.22 -16.98 -10.95
C GLY A 139 13.55 -15.69 -11.42
N CYS A 140 13.50 -14.68 -10.53
CA CYS A 140 12.90 -13.37 -10.79
C CYS A 140 13.95 -12.31 -11.12
N PHE A 141 13.66 -11.47 -12.13
CA PHE A 141 14.51 -10.38 -12.59
C PHE A 141 13.74 -9.09 -12.78
N CYS A 142 14.34 -7.98 -12.35
CA CYS A 142 13.71 -6.67 -12.35
C CYS A 142 14.51 -5.71 -13.25
N ASN A 143 13.86 -4.98 -14.14
CA ASN A 143 14.55 -4.02 -15.00
C ASN A 143 13.68 -2.83 -15.44
N ASP A 144 14.34 -1.75 -15.86
CA ASP A 144 13.68 -0.54 -16.38
C ASP A 144 13.31 -0.64 -17.86
N LEU A 145 13.94 -1.55 -18.60
CA LEU A 145 13.74 -1.72 -20.04
C LEU A 145 13.58 -3.19 -20.40
N ILE A 146 12.83 -3.45 -21.47
CA ILE A 146 12.87 -4.75 -22.14
C ILE A 146 14.30 -4.90 -22.67
N PHE A 147 15.12 -5.69 -21.97
CA PHE A 147 16.50 -5.97 -22.34
C PHE A 147 16.59 -6.38 -23.81
N GLN A 148 17.78 -6.25 -24.40
CA GLN A 148 18.13 -6.79 -25.73
C GLN A 148 17.71 -8.26 -25.87
N SER A 149 16.46 -8.48 -26.26
CA SER A 149 15.77 -9.75 -26.16
C SER A 149 14.94 -9.92 -27.42
N LYS A 150 14.83 -11.17 -27.86
CA LYS A 150 14.05 -11.54 -29.03
C LYS A 150 12.77 -12.18 -28.53
N LYS A 151 11.62 -11.59 -28.88
CA LYS A 151 10.32 -12.24 -28.64
C LYS A 151 10.30 -13.58 -29.37
N ILE A 152 9.90 -14.63 -28.67
CA ILE A 152 9.77 -16.00 -29.19
C ILE A 152 8.33 -16.49 -28.96
N SER A 153 8.00 -17.67 -29.49
CA SER A 153 6.70 -18.29 -29.25
C SER A 153 6.49 -18.55 -27.76
N ASN A 154 5.27 -18.30 -27.26
CA ASN A 154 4.91 -18.54 -25.86
C ASN A 154 5.12 -20.00 -25.44
N SER A 155 4.98 -20.94 -26.38
CA SER A 155 5.21 -22.38 -26.15
C SER A 155 6.61 -22.72 -25.59
N PHE A 156 7.61 -21.84 -25.75
CA PHE A 156 8.93 -22.02 -25.14
C PHE A 156 8.97 -21.72 -23.64
N CYS A 157 8.05 -20.89 -23.15
CA CYS A 157 7.88 -20.60 -21.72
C CYS A 157 6.91 -21.58 -21.03
N ASP A 158 6.10 -22.31 -21.80
CA ASP A 158 5.12 -23.29 -21.29
C ASP A 158 5.68 -24.71 -21.24
N LYS A 159 6.77 -24.98 -21.96
CA LYS A 159 7.44 -26.28 -21.98
C LYS A 159 8.61 -26.29 -21.00
N ASN A 160 8.70 -27.36 -20.20
CA ASN A 160 9.90 -27.70 -19.44
C ASN A 160 11.01 -28.13 -20.41
N TYR A 161 11.58 -27.15 -21.14
CA TYR A 161 12.88 -27.32 -21.75
C TYR A 161 13.91 -27.21 -20.64
N GLU A 162 14.57 -28.31 -20.32
CA GLU A 162 15.61 -28.35 -19.28
C GLU A 162 16.61 -27.19 -19.45
N SER A 163 16.77 -26.41 -18.37
CA SER A 163 17.92 -25.52 -18.09
C SER A 163 18.25 -24.39 -19.09
N ASN A 164 17.26 -23.81 -19.78
CA ASN A 164 17.54 -22.60 -20.56
C ASN A 164 17.28 -21.32 -19.75
N ASN A 165 18.24 -20.95 -18.90
CA ASN A 165 18.26 -19.71 -18.10
C ASN A 165 18.31 -18.41 -18.93
N ARG A 166 18.08 -18.49 -20.24
CA ARG A 166 17.93 -17.36 -21.17
C ARG A 166 16.49 -17.18 -21.65
N ILE A 167 15.58 -18.08 -21.30
CA ILE A 167 14.17 -17.95 -21.65
C ILE A 167 13.42 -17.45 -20.42
N ALA A 168 12.67 -16.36 -20.60
CA ALA A 168 11.82 -15.83 -19.54
C ALA A 168 10.51 -15.28 -20.10
N LYS A 169 9.49 -15.38 -19.27
CA LYS A 169 8.24 -14.66 -19.45
C LYS A 169 8.46 -13.24 -18.92
N ILE A 170 8.27 -12.25 -19.80
CA ILE A 170 8.44 -10.84 -19.44
C ILE A 170 7.06 -10.22 -19.21
N THR A 171 6.93 -9.53 -18.10
CA THR A 171 5.75 -8.74 -17.75
C THR A 171 6.16 -7.29 -17.60
N GLN A 172 5.43 -6.40 -18.27
CA GLN A 172 5.44 -4.98 -17.95
C GLN A 172 4.54 -4.77 -16.74
N ILE A 173 5.09 -4.12 -15.72
CA ILE A 173 4.37 -3.73 -14.51
C ILE A 173 3.83 -2.33 -14.78
N LEU A 174 2.52 -2.23 -14.84
CA LEU A 174 1.81 -0.96 -14.91
C LEU A 174 1.31 -0.61 -13.52
N THR A 175 1.38 0.67 -13.17
CA THR A 175 0.91 1.16 -11.88
C THR A 175 -0.42 1.85 -12.05
N ARG A 176 -1.37 1.49 -11.21
CA ARG A 176 -2.58 2.29 -11.02
C ARG A 176 -2.63 2.75 -9.58
N THR A 177 -2.58 4.05 -9.38
CA THR A 177 -2.65 4.65 -8.06
C THR A 177 -3.97 5.37 -7.94
N LEU A 178 -4.90 4.77 -7.18
CA LEU A 178 -6.12 5.43 -6.76
C LEU A 178 -5.91 5.96 -5.35
N LYS A 179 -6.07 7.26 -5.19
CA LYS A 179 -5.89 7.93 -3.93
C LYS A 179 -7.12 8.76 -3.61
N ILE A 180 -7.56 8.67 -2.37
CA ILE A 180 -8.68 9.41 -1.83
C ILE A 180 -8.28 10.02 -0.48
N GLU A 181 -8.52 11.31 -0.33
CA GLU A 181 -8.26 12.09 0.88
C GLU A 181 -9.57 12.66 1.40
N PHE A 182 -9.89 12.44 2.66
CA PHE A 182 -11.04 13.08 3.34
C PHE A 182 -10.75 13.22 4.82
N GLU A 183 -11.56 14.03 5.48
CA GLU A 183 -11.60 14.09 6.92
C GLU A 183 -12.24 12.82 7.50
N LYS A 184 -11.45 11.98 8.19
CA LYS A 184 -11.98 10.82 8.91
C LYS A 184 -12.87 11.19 10.11
N LYS A 185 -12.74 12.40 10.65
CA LYS A 185 -13.56 12.94 11.75
C LYS A 185 -14.28 14.18 11.23
N VAL A 186 -15.59 14.13 11.17
CA VAL A 186 -16.43 15.25 10.72
C VAL A 186 -17.55 15.47 11.72
N PHE A 187 -18.12 16.66 11.72
CA PHE A 187 -19.23 17.00 12.59
C PHE A 187 -20.53 17.02 11.79
N VAL A 188 -21.62 16.61 12.44
CA VAL A 188 -22.96 16.78 11.87
C VAL A 188 -23.12 18.21 11.41
N ASN A 189 -23.71 18.36 10.24
CA ASN A 189 -23.93 19.62 9.55
C ASN A 189 -22.70 20.44 9.12
N LYS A 190 -21.48 19.95 9.35
CA LYS A 190 -20.26 20.59 8.86
C LYS A 190 -19.89 20.03 7.48
N SER A 191 -19.68 20.92 6.52
CA SER A 191 -19.15 20.54 5.21
C SER A 191 -17.66 20.23 5.29
N PHE A 192 -17.21 19.25 4.51
CA PHE A 192 -15.81 18.89 4.36
C PHE A 192 -15.50 18.48 2.92
N ASP A 193 -14.24 18.63 2.53
CA ASP A 193 -13.78 18.27 1.19
C ASP A 193 -13.23 16.84 1.17
N CYS A 194 -13.54 16.14 0.08
CA CYS A 194 -13.00 14.84 -0.28
C CYS A 194 -12.27 14.98 -1.61
N ALA A 195 -10.95 14.86 -1.61
CA ALA A 195 -10.14 14.87 -2.81
C ALA A 195 -9.94 13.45 -3.32
N LEU A 196 -10.09 13.25 -4.62
CA LEU A 196 -9.81 12.00 -5.32
C LEU A 196 -8.75 12.29 -6.39
N SER A 197 -7.70 11.51 -6.39
CA SER A 197 -6.66 11.53 -7.40
C SER A 197 -6.45 10.13 -7.95
N LEU A 198 -6.46 9.95 -9.26
CA LEU A 198 -6.13 8.70 -9.93
C LEU A 198 -5.01 8.95 -10.92
N SER A 199 -4.01 8.08 -10.90
CA SER A 199 -2.96 7.99 -11.92
C SER A 199 -2.94 6.57 -12.47
N THR A 200 -3.09 6.44 -13.78
CA THR A 200 -3.18 5.16 -14.48
C THR A 200 -2.52 5.21 -15.85
N ASP A 201 -1.85 4.14 -16.21
CA ASP A 201 -1.25 3.97 -17.54
C ASP A 201 -2.28 3.61 -18.64
N ILE A 202 -3.54 3.38 -18.26
CA ILE A 202 -4.61 2.90 -19.15
C ILE A 202 -5.68 3.96 -19.37
N GLU A 203 -6.14 4.05 -20.61
CA GLU A 203 -7.21 4.93 -21.04
C GLU A 203 -8.58 4.32 -20.71
N PHE A 204 -9.52 5.16 -20.24
CA PHE A 204 -10.91 4.84 -19.88
C PHE A 204 -11.11 4.02 -18.62
N PHE A 205 -11.85 4.59 -17.67
CA PHE A 205 -12.29 3.90 -16.45
C PHE A 205 -13.56 4.54 -15.91
N GLU A 206 -14.31 3.78 -15.12
CA GLU A 206 -15.46 4.29 -14.38
C GLU A 206 -15.18 4.14 -12.89
N ILE A 207 -15.37 5.24 -12.16
CA ILE A 207 -15.21 5.29 -10.72
C ILE A 207 -16.59 5.37 -10.09
N PHE A 208 -16.86 4.45 -9.18
CA PHE A 208 -18.05 4.44 -8.34
C PHE A 208 -17.63 4.80 -6.93
N ILE A 209 -18.25 5.80 -6.34
CA ILE A 209 -18.00 6.21 -4.95
C ILE A 209 -19.30 6.09 -4.19
N ASP A 210 -19.35 5.17 -3.24
CA ASP A 210 -20.47 5.00 -2.34
C ASP A 210 -20.10 5.54 -0.96
N PHE A 211 -20.71 6.66 -0.57
CA PHE A 211 -20.54 7.22 0.77
C PHE A 211 -21.50 6.61 1.80
N ASN A 212 -22.21 5.52 1.47
CA ASN A 212 -23.20 4.85 2.32
C ASN A 212 -24.48 5.66 2.63
N PHE A 213 -24.60 6.86 2.07
CA PHE A 213 -25.82 7.69 2.10
C PHE A 213 -26.15 8.32 0.74
N LYS A 214 -25.15 8.45 -0.13
CA LYS A 214 -25.27 8.88 -1.53
C LYS A 214 -24.26 8.10 -2.38
N LYS A 215 -24.71 7.65 -3.56
CA LYS A 215 -23.86 7.03 -4.56
C LYS A 215 -23.53 8.06 -5.64
N TYR A 216 -22.24 8.24 -5.87
CA TYR A 216 -21.72 9.02 -6.98
C TYR A 216 -21.16 8.06 -8.02
N GLN A 217 -21.57 8.25 -9.27
CA GLN A 217 -20.98 7.58 -10.41
C GLN A 217 -20.26 8.64 -11.23
N LEU A 218 -18.96 8.42 -11.45
CA LEU A 218 -18.13 9.28 -12.25
C LEU A 218 -17.58 8.45 -13.42
N ILE A 219 -18.05 8.75 -14.63
CA ILE A 219 -17.55 8.12 -15.86
C ILE A 219 -16.54 9.07 -16.47
N LEU A 220 -15.31 8.60 -16.65
CA LEU A 220 -14.23 9.41 -17.20
C LEU A 220 -13.65 8.77 -18.45
N ASN A 221 -13.68 9.55 -19.52
CA ASN A 221 -13.18 9.16 -20.83
C ASN A 221 -11.83 9.84 -21.08
N GLY A 222 -10.79 9.04 -21.33
CA GLY A 222 -9.58 9.51 -22.02
C GLY A 222 -8.51 10.26 -21.22
N SER A 223 -8.49 10.25 -19.88
CA SER A 223 -7.37 10.84 -19.12
C SER A 223 -6.58 9.79 -18.32
N LYS A 224 -5.24 9.84 -18.39
CA LYS A 224 -4.32 9.01 -17.56
C LYS A 224 -4.23 9.51 -16.12
N GLU A 225 -4.60 10.77 -15.92
CA GLU A 225 -4.61 11.44 -14.64
C GLU A 225 -5.99 12.03 -14.40
N LEU A 226 -6.45 11.95 -13.16
CA LEU A 226 -7.65 12.59 -12.67
C LEU A 226 -7.34 13.21 -11.32
N GLU A 227 -7.75 14.46 -11.15
CA GLU A 227 -7.91 15.08 -9.84
C GLU A 227 -9.29 15.70 -9.75
N THR A 228 -10.03 15.38 -8.70
CA THR A 228 -11.36 15.94 -8.45
C THR A 228 -11.60 16.10 -6.96
N VAL A 229 -12.38 17.12 -6.59
CA VAL A 229 -12.72 17.42 -5.21
C VAL A 229 -14.23 17.49 -5.07
N PHE A 230 -14.75 16.84 -4.04
CA PHE A 230 -16.16 16.79 -3.73
C PHE A 230 -16.40 17.41 -2.35
N ASN A 231 -17.43 18.23 -2.22
CA ASN A 231 -17.85 18.75 -0.93
C ASN A 231 -19.01 17.91 -0.36
N PHE A 232 -18.87 17.48 0.89
CA PHE A 232 -19.79 16.57 1.55
C PHE A 232 -20.24 17.10 2.92
N LYS A 233 -21.47 16.73 3.30
CA LYS A 233 -22.08 17.06 4.59
C LYS A 233 -22.92 15.88 5.07
N TYR A 234 -22.63 15.39 6.28
CA TYR A 234 -23.48 14.41 6.97
C TYR A 234 -24.47 15.11 7.88
N THR A 235 -25.70 14.62 7.94
CA THR A 235 -26.78 15.17 8.77
C THR A 235 -27.11 14.30 9.98
N VAL A 236 -26.50 13.13 10.09
CA VAL A 236 -26.74 12.16 11.16
C VAL A 236 -25.39 11.68 11.70
N GLU A 237 -25.32 11.46 13.01
CA GLU A 237 -24.14 10.88 13.67
C GLU A 237 -23.97 9.41 13.29
N GLY A 238 -22.73 8.94 13.26
CA GLY A 238 -22.48 7.53 13.00
C GLY A 238 -21.11 7.24 12.41
N THR A 239 -20.95 5.97 12.05
CA THR A 239 -19.76 5.44 11.39
C THR A 239 -20.13 5.03 9.97
N TYR A 240 -19.49 5.63 8.98
CA TYR A 240 -19.84 5.49 7.57
C TYR A 240 -18.68 4.87 6.80
N ASN A 241 -18.94 3.79 6.06
CA ASN A 241 -17.97 3.18 5.18
C ASN A 241 -18.07 3.84 3.79
N ILE A 242 -16.97 4.42 3.32
CA ILE A 242 -16.85 4.88 1.94
C ILE A 242 -16.21 3.75 1.14
N ASN A 243 -16.86 3.37 0.04
CA ASN A 243 -16.32 2.41 -0.92
C ASN A 243 -16.06 3.12 -2.24
N VAL A 244 -14.83 3.05 -2.73
CA VAL A 244 -14.44 3.53 -4.06
C VAL A 244 -14.13 2.32 -4.92
N LEU A 245 -14.89 2.12 -5.99
CA LEU A 245 -14.77 0.97 -6.88
C LEU A 245 -14.41 1.43 -8.29
N LEU A 246 -13.43 0.75 -8.90
CA LEU A 246 -13.07 0.92 -10.31
C LEU A 246 -13.65 -0.26 -11.12
N SER A 247 -14.73 -0.02 -11.88
CA SER A 247 -15.64 -1.09 -12.38
C SER A 247 -14.97 -2.17 -13.23
N LYS A 248 -13.96 -1.80 -14.03
CA LYS A 248 -13.28 -2.74 -14.93
C LYS A 248 -12.13 -3.51 -14.29
N HIS A 249 -11.69 -3.10 -13.11
CA HIS A 249 -10.37 -3.47 -12.61
C HIS A 249 -10.33 -3.90 -11.14
N LYS A 250 -11.48 -4.04 -10.49
CA LYS A 250 -11.60 -4.58 -9.11
C LYS A 250 -10.75 -3.84 -8.06
N MET A 251 -10.26 -2.63 -8.34
CA MET A 251 -9.70 -1.78 -7.29
C MET A 251 -10.83 -1.34 -6.37
N ASN A 252 -10.67 -1.63 -5.08
CA ASN A 252 -11.58 -1.19 -4.04
C ASN A 252 -10.77 -0.42 -2.99
N VAL A 253 -11.12 0.83 -2.75
CA VAL A 253 -10.64 1.56 -1.57
C VAL A 253 -11.79 1.64 -0.60
N GLN A 254 -11.60 1.02 0.56
CA GLN A 254 -12.54 1.11 1.66
C GLN A 254 -11.96 1.95 2.77
N THR A 255 -12.81 2.74 3.38
CA THR A 255 -12.43 3.61 4.48
C THR A 255 -13.65 3.95 5.33
N VAL A 256 -13.39 4.41 6.54
CA VAL A 256 -14.37 4.78 7.53
C VAL A 256 -14.29 6.28 7.81
N ILE A 257 -15.45 6.95 7.83
CA ILE A 257 -15.63 8.29 8.41
C ILE A 257 -16.46 8.18 9.69
N TYR A 258 -16.04 8.91 10.71
CA TYR A 258 -16.75 9.07 11.97
C TYR A 258 -17.39 10.46 12.01
N VAL A 259 -18.71 10.48 12.14
CA VAL A 259 -19.53 11.68 12.21
C VAL A 259 -20.01 11.87 13.65
N TYR A 260 -19.62 12.98 14.25
CA TYR A 260 -19.94 13.31 15.65
C TYR A 260 -20.98 14.43 15.73
N GLY A 261 -21.81 14.37 16.76
CA GLY A 261 -22.66 15.49 17.15
C GLY A 261 -21.85 16.69 17.60
N GLU A 262 -22.42 17.88 17.45
CA GLU A 262 -21.80 19.13 17.90
C GLU A 262 -21.51 19.12 19.42
N ASN A 263 -22.27 18.34 20.20
CA ASN A 263 -22.13 18.23 21.66
C ASN A 263 -20.95 17.36 22.15
N MET A 264 -20.25 16.64 21.26
CA MET A 264 -19.12 15.76 21.61
C MET A 264 -17.79 16.50 21.79
N LEU A 265 -17.72 17.81 21.49
CA LEU A 265 -16.51 18.63 21.71
C LEU A 265 -16.08 18.71 23.19
N ASN A 266 -16.97 18.36 24.12
CA ASN A 266 -16.73 18.42 25.57
C ASN A 266 -16.15 17.14 26.21
N PHE A 267 -15.95 16.05 25.44
CA PHE A 267 -15.44 14.79 25.98
C PHE A 267 -13.91 14.59 25.87
N TYR A 268 -13.17 15.57 25.36
CA TYR A 268 -11.72 15.56 25.53
C TYR A 268 -11.37 16.00 26.95
N PRO A 269 -10.59 15.23 27.72
CA PRO A 269 -10.04 15.72 28.96
C PRO A 269 -9.10 16.87 28.61
N LYS A 270 -9.57 18.11 28.82
CA LYS A 270 -8.70 19.26 28.95
C LYS A 270 -7.68 18.92 30.03
N ASP A 271 -6.40 18.88 29.64
CA ASP A 271 -5.25 19.00 30.53
C ASP A 271 -5.42 18.37 31.91
N GLN A 272 -5.23 17.05 32.01
CA GLN A 272 -4.65 16.54 33.24
C GLN A 272 -3.20 17.02 33.30
N LYS A 273 -3.02 18.23 33.85
CA LYS A 273 -1.78 18.62 34.53
C LYS A 273 -1.50 17.52 35.55
N SER A 274 -0.69 16.54 35.15
CA SER A 274 -0.05 15.62 36.08
C SER A 274 0.78 16.48 37.02
N LYS A 275 0.29 16.61 38.26
CA LYS A 275 1.13 17.00 39.39
C LYS A 275 2.34 16.06 39.38
N GLU A 276 3.51 16.63 39.15
CA GLU A 276 4.78 16.03 39.54
C GLU A 276 4.69 15.78 41.05
N ASN A 277 4.50 14.52 41.45
CA ASN A 277 4.84 14.11 42.79
C ASN A 277 6.32 13.76 42.77
N ASN A 278 7.11 14.62 43.44
CA ASN A 278 8.43 14.28 43.95
C ASN A 278 8.35 12.97 44.72
N PHE A 279 9.13 11.96 44.30
CA PHE A 279 9.91 11.06 45.14
C PHE A 279 10.99 10.40 44.29
#